data_AF-A0A9P7MRQ8-F1
#
_entry.id   AF-A0A9P7MRQ8-F1
#
_cell.length_a   1.000
_cell.length_b   1.000
_cell.length_c   1.000
_cell.angle_alpha   90.00
_cell.angle_beta   90.00
_cell.angle_gamma   90.00
#
_symmetry.space_group_name_H-M   'P 1'
#
loop_
_entity.id
_entity.type
_entity.pdbx_description
1 polymer ?
#
loop_
_entity_poly.entity_id
_entity_poly.type
_entity_poly.pdbx_seq_one_letter_code
_entity_poly.pdbx_strand_id
1 'polypeptide(L)'
;MSEKEHDERNQASILAATEPAKDNIDNHHDDGSSIDTSRDDTLDSGDESKPDELDGHRPTLQEMRSRSSHLSRNRSRNTRWLAESSATTTGSLSRAVSRRDAILSRVRSRPIPQFTHPLAHVSTSEAELVDFEGPNDPYHPLNWETHKKGSTTLLYGLVTMTATWASSAYSAANVQIAEEFGVGTQVAILGTTLFLFGFGIGPLLWAPLSEVFGRRLAVMVPMFVAICFSFGSATAKDFQTLILTRFFGAFFASAPVTNTGGVLGDLYTPAWRGIAMAGYAMAVVGGPALGPIVSAAVTHQDNLGWRWTMYLTGILQAAMLLFAIIFIDESYPPKLLVDKARRLRHDTGNWALHAKFEEWDVGIAELAHKFLLRPVQLLCTPICFLMALYASFCYGILYMQLGAIPIIFGEIRDWTPIVATLPFLCILIGAILGCSLNVYNQTVYNKYYHAAGNRAVPEKRLPPMMLGSVLFSGGQFLVGWTSGPEIPWIVPCIGLVLMGTGFFTIFQAALNYLVDTFQAYAASAVAANTFLRSCFAGAFPLVVGPLYHNLGVGVGSSITGGFAALLVPVPFVFYAFGRRIRASSKWSKKSVF
;
A
#
# COMPACT_ATOMS: atom_id res chain seq x y z
N MET A 1 10.81 -60.14 -35.19
CA MET A 1 9.79 -60.70 -34.28
C MET A 1 10.15 -60.24 -32.88
N SER A 2 9.51 -59.29 -32.25
CA SER A 2 8.40 -58.38 -32.59
C SER A 2 8.49 -57.39 -31.41
N GLU A 3 8.87 -56.13 -31.60
CA GLU A 3 7.96 -55.09 -32.08
C GLU A 3 6.67 -55.12 -31.27
N LYS A 4 6.70 -54.46 -30.10
CA LYS A 4 5.58 -53.89 -29.35
C LYS A 4 6.13 -53.36 -28.01
N GLU A 5 6.57 -52.10 -28.01
CA GLU A 5 6.49 -51.16 -26.86
C GLU A 5 7.18 -49.82 -27.16
N HIS A 6 7.07 -49.36 -28.40
CA HIS A 6 7.53 -48.03 -28.80
C HIS A 6 6.64 -47.50 -29.91
N ASP A 7 5.41 -47.08 -29.56
CA ASP A 7 4.70 -45.99 -30.28
C ASP A 7 3.26 -45.69 -29.78
N GLU A 8 2.98 -45.80 -28.47
CA GLU A 8 1.78 -45.18 -27.87
C GLU A 8 1.99 -43.69 -27.52
N ARG A 9 2.67 -42.94 -28.40
CA ARG A 9 2.89 -41.50 -28.19
C ARG A 9 2.56 -40.59 -29.37
N ASN A 10 1.82 -41.08 -30.37
CA ASN A 10 1.46 -40.27 -31.54
C ASN A 10 -0.01 -40.40 -31.98
N GLN A 11 -0.95 -40.54 -31.03
CA GLN A 11 -2.38 -40.42 -31.31
C GLN A 11 -2.88 -38.99 -31.03
N ALA A 12 -2.63 -38.09 -31.98
CA ALA A 12 -3.52 -36.94 -32.25
C ALA A 12 -3.13 -36.28 -33.57
N SER A 13 -3.39 -36.91 -34.72
CA SER A 13 -3.76 -36.16 -35.92
C SER A 13 -4.37 -37.10 -36.96
N ILE A 14 -5.39 -36.60 -37.66
CA ILE A 14 -5.86 -37.01 -38.99
C ILE A 14 -7.05 -37.98 -39.07
N LEU A 15 -8.11 -37.44 -39.71
CA LEU A 15 -9.25 -38.04 -40.45
C LEU A 15 -10.52 -38.45 -39.67
N ALA A 16 -11.58 -37.66 -39.86
CA ALA A 16 -12.68 -38.07 -40.74
C ALA A 16 -13.54 -36.86 -41.16
N ALA A 17 -13.64 -36.66 -42.48
CA ALA A 17 -14.54 -35.74 -43.16
C ALA A 17 -15.65 -36.56 -43.84
N THR A 18 -16.87 -36.02 -43.95
CA THR A 18 -17.76 -36.14 -45.13
C THR A 18 -18.98 -35.22 -45.01
N GLU A 19 -19.13 -34.38 -46.04
CA GLU A 19 -20.28 -33.53 -46.48
C GLU A 19 -21.51 -34.37 -46.96
N PRO A 20 -22.61 -33.85 -47.59
CA PRO A 20 -22.95 -32.50 -48.09
C PRO A 20 -24.41 -32.00 -47.85
N ALA A 21 -24.71 -30.72 -48.15
CA ALA A 21 -26.03 -30.27 -48.64
C ALA A 21 -25.97 -28.86 -49.29
N LYS A 22 -26.75 -28.73 -50.38
CA LYS A 22 -26.91 -27.60 -51.32
C LYS A 22 -28.29 -26.92 -51.14
N ASP A 23 -28.36 -25.70 -51.68
CA ASP A 23 -29.50 -24.99 -52.31
C ASP A 23 -30.67 -24.39 -51.51
N ASN A 24 -30.80 -23.06 -51.69
CA ASN A 24 -31.97 -22.20 -52.00
C ASN A 24 -31.97 -20.92 -51.15
N ILE A 25 -31.73 -19.72 -51.72
CA ILE A 25 -32.49 -18.93 -52.72
C ILE A 25 -33.62 -18.10 -52.09
N ASP A 26 -33.57 -16.81 -52.46
CA ASP A 26 -34.61 -15.76 -52.49
C ASP A 26 -34.98 -14.97 -51.21
N ASN A 27 -35.20 -13.64 -51.25
CA ASN A 27 -34.89 -12.58 -52.22
C ASN A 27 -35.32 -11.21 -51.63
N HIS A 28 -34.80 -10.12 -52.24
CA HIS A 28 -35.35 -8.74 -52.37
C HIS A 28 -35.74 -7.90 -51.14
N HIS A 29 -35.58 -6.57 -51.10
CA HIS A 29 -35.53 -5.49 -52.12
C HIS A 29 -34.48 -4.42 -51.72
N ASP A 30 -33.64 -3.91 -52.64
CA ASP A 30 -33.85 -2.76 -53.58
C ASP A 30 -34.06 -1.42 -52.84
N ASP A 31 -33.53 -0.25 -53.22
CA ASP A 31 -32.84 0.33 -54.39
C ASP A 31 -32.15 1.61 -53.84
N GLY A 32 -31.20 2.32 -54.44
CA GLY A 32 -30.63 2.41 -55.79
C GLY A 32 -29.63 3.60 -55.76
N SER A 33 -28.51 3.50 -56.47
CA SER A 33 -28.15 4.32 -57.66
C SER A 33 -28.04 5.84 -57.43
N SER A 34 -27.10 6.63 -57.96
CA SER A 34 -25.97 6.48 -58.89
C SER A 34 -25.47 7.90 -59.21
N ILE A 35 -24.13 8.08 -59.30
CA ILE A 35 -23.38 8.75 -60.39
C ILE A 35 -23.81 10.16 -60.87
N ASP A 36 -22.89 11.14 -60.79
CA ASP A 36 -22.39 12.03 -61.88
C ASP A 36 -21.41 13.05 -61.26
N THR A 37 -20.11 13.16 -61.60
CA THR A 37 -19.38 13.67 -62.79
C THR A 37 -19.59 15.13 -63.23
N SER A 38 -18.45 15.78 -63.55
CA SER A 38 -18.18 17.12 -64.13
C SER A 38 -18.12 18.31 -63.16
N ARG A 39 -16.95 18.93 -62.92
CA ARG A 39 -16.15 19.88 -63.76
C ARG A 39 -16.91 21.17 -64.08
N ASP A 40 -16.42 22.28 -63.53
CA ASP A 40 -16.18 23.48 -64.32
C ASP A 40 -15.08 24.35 -63.71
N ASP A 41 -14.22 24.83 -64.61
CA ASP A 41 -13.05 25.67 -64.41
C ASP A 41 -13.44 27.16 -64.31
N THR A 42 -12.72 27.92 -63.49
CA THR A 42 -12.35 29.31 -63.86
C THR A 42 -10.99 29.67 -63.29
N LEU A 43 -10.06 29.93 -64.21
CA LEU A 43 -8.74 30.52 -64.06
C LEU A 43 -8.82 31.96 -63.54
N ASP A 44 -7.89 32.38 -62.68
CA ASP A 44 -7.09 33.57 -62.98
C ASP A 44 -5.73 33.53 -62.26
N SER A 45 -4.72 33.94 -63.04
CA SER A 45 -3.32 34.24 -62.79
C SER A 45 -3.05 35.01 -61.49
N GLY A 46 -1.88 35.02 -60.84
CA GLY A 46 -0.50 34.67 -61.19
C GLY A 46 0.37 35.67 -60.41
N ASP A 47 1.33 35.21 -59.60
CA ASP A 47 2.63 35.89 -59.42
C ASP A 47 3.61 35.00 -58.65
N GLU A 48 4.67 34.60 -59.33
CA GLU A 48 5.85 33.97 -58.76
C GLU A 48 6.82 35.09 -58.30
N SER A 49 7.11 35.20 -57.00
CA SER A 49 8.24 36.01 -56.53
C SER A 49 9.37 35.13 -56.01
N LYS A 50 10.48 35.14 -56.76
CA LYS A 50 11.80 34.56 -56.50
C LYS A 50 12.39 34.97 -55.14
N PRO A 51 13.39 34.22 -54.62
CA PRO A 51 14.06 34.54 -53.37
C PRO A 51 15.04 35.71 -53.55
N ASP A 52 14.82 36.80 -52.82
CA ASP A 52 15.71 37.96 -52.85
C ASP A 52 17.07 37.66 -52.19
N GLU A 53 18.11 38.12 -52.89
CA GLU A 53 19.52 38.13 -52.53
C GLU A 53 19.78 38.83 -51.19
N LEU A 54 20.75 38.29 -50.44
CA LEU A 54 21.24 38.83 -49.19
C LEU A 54 22.11 40.08 -49.44
N ASP A 55 21.49 41.25 -49.53
CA ASP A 55 22.21 42.52 -49.39
C ASP A 55 22.42 42.84 -47.90
N GLY A 56 23.68 42.86 -47.49
CA GLY A 56 24.16 42.99 -46.11
C GLY A 56 23.98 44.38 -45.49
N HIS A 57 22.76 44.93 -45.49
CA HIS A 57 22.43 46.17 -44.79
C HIS A 57 21.33 45.98 -43.75
N ARG A 58 21.54 46.53 -42.53
CA ARG A 58 20.55 46.48 -41.45
C ARG A 58 19.43 47.49 -41.75
N PRO A 59 18.14 47.09 -41.77
CA PRO A 59 17.05 48.01 -42.03
C PRO A 59 16.89 49.02 -40.89
N THR A 60 16.53 50.26 -41.22
CA THR A 60 16.33 51.32 -40.23
C THR A 60 14.95 51.22 -39.56
N LEU A 61 14.84 51.74 -38.33
CA LEU A 61 13.60 51.71 -37.51
C LEU A 61 12.38 52.36 -38.19
N GLN A 62 12.61 53.19 -39.21
CA GLN A 62 11.55 53.88 -39.95
C GLN A 62 10.91 53.00 -41.03
N GLU A 63 11.66 52.08 -41.64
CA GLU A 63 11.16 51.08 -42.61
C GLU A 63 10.39 49.94 -41.93
N MET A 64 10.74 49.59 -40.69
CA MET A 64 9.98 48.59 -39.91
C MET A 64 8.60 49.11 -39.47
N ARG A 65 8.43 50.43 -39.31
CA ARG A 65 7.16 51.04 -38.90
C ARG A 65 6.17 51.21 -40.05
N SER A 66 6.61 51.35 -41.29
CA SER A 66 5.70 51.45 -42.45
C SER A 66 5.15 50.09 -42.90
N ARG A 67 5.91 48.99 -42.68
CA ARG A 67 5.44 47.63 -42.98
C ARG A 67 4.36 47.12 -42.02
N SER A 68 4.33 47.57 -40.76
CA SER A 68 3.36 47.11 -39.76
C SER A 68 1.97 47.75 -39.88
N SER A 69 1.84 48.90 -40.55
CA SER A 69 0.57 49.60 -40.71
C SER A 69 -0.28 49.07 -41.87
N HIS A 70 0.31 48.41 -42.86
CA HIS A 70 -0.42 47.87 -44.03
C HIS A 70 -0.97 46.45 -43.85
N LEU A 71 -0.42 45.65 -42.92
CA LEU A 71 -0.89 44.28 -42.65
C LEU A 71 -2.04 44.19 -41.63
N SER A 72 -2.36 45.27 -40.91
CA SER A 72 -3.38 45.27 -39.86
C SER A 72 -4.81 45.60 -40.33
N ARG A 73 -4.99 46.02 -41.58
CA ARG A 73 -6.29 46.52 -42.07
C ARG A 73 -7.20 45.51 -42.75
N ASN A 74 -6.75 44.28 -43.02
CA ASN A 74 -7.54 43.28 -43.77
C ASN A 74 -7.89 41.98 -43.02
N ARG A 75 -7.67 41.91 -41.70
CA ARG A 75 -7.89 40.67 -40.92
C ARG A 75 -9.02 40.73 -39.88
N SER A 76 -9.89 41.75 -39.94
CA SER A 76 -10.91 42.00 -38.91
C SER A 76 -12.33 41.53 -39.23
N ARG A 77 -12.56 40.77 -40.31
CA ARG A 77 -13.93 40.37 -40.70
C ARG A 77 -14.26 38.87 -40.66
N ASN A 78 -13.27 37.96 -40.58
CA ASN A 78 -13.52 36.51 -40.61
C ASN A 78 -13.24 35.73 -39.30
N THR A 79 -12.83 36.38 -38.21
CA THR A 79 -12.44 35.67 -36.96
C THR A 79 -13.56 35.50 -35.93
N ARG A 80 -14.79 35.98 -36.20
CA ARG A 80 -15.87 35.94 -35.20
C ARG A 80 -16.63 34.61 -35.15
N TRP A 81 -16.50 33.75 -36.16
CA TRP A 81 -17.24 32.46 -36.25
C TRP A 81 -16.41 31.22 -35.87
N LEU A 82 -15.08 31.32 -35.78
CA LEU A 82 -14.21 30.19 -35.39
C LEU A 82 -13.84 30.17 -33.90
N ALA A 83 -14.18 31.22 -33.14
CA ALA A 83 -13.87 31.31 -31.71
C ALA A 83 -14.88 30.58 -30.80
N GLU A 84 -16.06 30.21 -31.30
CA GLU A 84 -17.08 29.53 -30.50
C GLU A 84 -16.94 28.00 -30.47
N SER A 85 -16.11 27.40 -31.34
CA SER A 85 -15.98 25.93 -31.40
C SER A 85 -14.80 25.35 -30.61
N SER A 86 -13.94 26.17 -30.00
CA SER A 86 -12.73 25.70 -29.30
C SER A 86 -12.71 26.01 -27.80
N ALA A 87 -13.82 26.48 -27.24
CA ALA A 87 -13.91 26.97 -25.86
C ALA A 87 -14.29 25.90 -24.81
N THR A 88 -13.96 24.63 -25.03
CA THR A 88 -14.43 23.53 -24.14
C THR A 88 -13.34 22.80 -23.35
N THR A 89 -12.08 23.24 -23.35
CA THR A 89 -11.00 22.48 -22.67
C THR A 89 -9.99 23.31 -21.88
N THR A 90 -10.42 24.38 -21.20
CA THR A 90 -9.54 25.15 -20.27
C THR A 90 -10.24 25.55 -18.97
N GLY A 91 -11.09 24.67 -18.45
CA GLY A 91 -11.76 24.86 -17.16
C GLY A 91 -11.17 24.01 -16.04
N SER A 92 -10.07 24.42 -15.39
CA SER A 92 -9.77 23.93 -14.03
C SER A 92 -8.79 24.76 -13.18
N LEU A 93 -7.95 25.65 -13.75
CA LEU A 93 -6.97 26.42 -12.96
C LEU A 93 -7.55 27.57 -12.11
N SER A 94 -8.82 27.94 -12.29
CA SER A 94 -9.43 29.06 -11.57
C SER A 94 -10.12 28.73 -10.25
N ARG A 95 -10.21 27.46 -9.83
CA ARG A 95 -11.08 27.05 -8.70
C ARG A 95 -10.42 26.77 -7.35
N ALA A 96 -9.09 26.66 -7.25
CA ALA A 96 -8.43 26.31 -5.99
C ALA A 96 -7.86 27.52 -5.20
N VAL A 97 -7.46 28.59 -5.89
CA VAL A 97 -7.12 29.90 -5.26
C VAL A 97 -8.37 30.53 -4.59
N SER A 98 -9.57 30.07 -4.97
CA SER A 98 -10.84 30.70 -4.61
C SER A 98 -11.34 30.48 -3.18
N ARG A 99 -10.83 29.55 -2.35
CA ARG A 99 -11.41 29.33 -0.99
C ARG A 99 -10.64 29.94 0.17
N ARG A 100 -9.30 29.84 0.20
CA ARG A 100 -8.49 30.47 1.25
C ARG A 100 -8.36 31.97 1.05
N ASP A 101 -8.15 32.40 -0.19
CA ASP A 101 -8.16 33.82 -0.51
C ASP A 101 -9.56 34.41 -0.41
N ALA A 102 -10.66 33.66 -0.64
CA ALA A 102 -12.02 34.20 -0.42
C ALA A 102 -12.39 34.43 1.05
N ILE A 103 -11.88 33.59 1.97
CA ILE A 103 -12.11 33.77 3.41
C ILE A 103 -11.28 34.95 3.93
N LEU A 104 -10.03 35.07 3.48
CA LEU A 104 -9.15 36.21 3.82
C LEU A 104 -9.54 37.49 3.06
N SER A 105 -10.15 37.41 1.87
CA SER A 105 -10.63 38.55 1.10
C SER A 105 -11.98 39.05 1.57
N ARG A 106 -12.77 38.25 2.29
CA ARG A 106 -13.94 38.76 3.03
C ARG A 106 -13.52 39.69 4.17
N VAL A 107 -12.30 39.54 4.70
CA VAL A 107 -11.72 40.40 5.74
C VAL A 107 -10.90 41.55 5.14
N ARG A 108 -10.33 41.40 3.94
CA ARG A 108 -9.58 42.46 3.24
C ARG A 108 -10.49 43.23 2.26
N SER A 109 -10.69 44.52 2.50
CA SER A 109 -11.53 45.44 1.71
C SER A 109 -11.04 45.76 0.27
N ARG A 110 -10.08 45.01 -0.29
CA ARG A 110 -9.59 45.24 -1.65
C ARG A 110 -10.17 44.20 -2.62
N PRO A 111 -10.81 44.61 -3.72
CA PRO A 111 -11.16 43.68 -4.79
C PRO A 111 -9.86 43.07 -5.33
N ILE A 112 -9.81 41.74 -5.42
CA ILE A 112 -8.66 41.03 -5.99
C ILE A 112 -8.69 41.30 -7.50
N PRO A 113 -7.74 42.05 -8.08
CA PRO A 113 -7.69 42.22 -9.52
C PRO A 113 -7.45 40.83 -10.16
N GLN A 114 -8.24 40.51 -11.18
CA GLN A 114 -8.07 39.26 -11.92
C GLN A 114 -6.68 39.28 -12.58
N PHE A 115 -5.82 38.32 -12.25
CA PHE A 115 -4.48 38.24 -12.82
C PHE A 115 -4.59 37.93 -14.32
N THR A 116 -4.28 38.91 -15.16
CA THR A 116 -4.24 38.75 -16.61
C THR A 116 -2.82 39.03 -17.09
N HIS A 117 -2.12 38.00 -17.54
CA HIS A 117 -0.78 38.11 -18.12
C HIS A 117 -0.75 37.36 -19.46
N PRO A 118 -0.09 37.87 -20.52
CA PRO A 118 -0.03 37.18 -21.82
C PRO A 118 0.52 35.75 -21.75
N LEU A 119 1.46 35.52 -20.84
CA LEU A 119 2.05 34.18 -20.59
C LEU A 119 1.20 33.29 -19.67
N ALA A 120 0.10 33.78 -19.10
CA ALA A 120 -0.75 32.96 -18.22
C ALA A 120 -1.46 31.80 -18.95
N HIS A 121 -1.48 31.83 -20.28
CA HIS A 121 -2.11 30.82 -21.13
C HIS A 121 -1.10 30.01 -21.97
N VAL A 122 0.20 30.25 -21.80
CA VAL A 122 1.25 29.48 -22.47
C VAL A 122 1.62 28.31 -21.56
N SER A 123 1.29 27.08 -21.96
CA SER A 123 1.72 25.88 -21.25
C SER A 123 3.24 25.71 -21.38
N THR A 124 3.89 25.26 -20.31
CA THR A 124 5.31 24.95 -20.33
C THR A 124 5.63 23.92 -21.41
N SER A 125 6.79 24.06 -22.06
CA SER A 125 7.24 23.14 -23.12
C SER A 125 7.89 21.87 -22.55
N GLU A 126 7.86 20.75 -23.28
CA GLU A 126 8.54 19.51 -22.86
C GLU A 126 10.04 19.69 -22.62
N ALA A 127 10.67 20.69 -23.28
CA ALA A 127 12.08 21.03 -23.09
C ALA A 127 12.39 21.62 -21.70
N GLU A 128 11.39 22.13 -21.00
CA GLU A 128 11.50 22.70 -19.65
C GLU A 128 11.14 21.68 -18.56
N LEU A 129 10.68 20.49 -18.95
CA LEU A 129 10.32 19.42 -18.03
C LEU A 129 11.57 18.64 -17.61
N VAL A 130 11.83 18.61 -16.31
CA VAL A 130 12.95 17.83 -15.75
C VAL A 130 12.50 16.41 -15.45
N ASP A 131 13.11 15.44 -16.13
CA ASP A 131 12.94 14.00 -15.91
C ASP A 131 14.30 13.30 -15.70
N PHE A 132 14.27 11.99 -15.46
CA PHE A 132 15.47 11.16 -15.40
C PHE A 132 16.13 11.05 -16.78
N GLU A 133 17.47 11.02 -16.81
CA GLU A 133 18.27 10.99 -18.05
C GLU A 133 18.32 9.60 -18.71
N GLY A 134 17.44 8.68 -18.28
CA GLY A 134 17.29 7.33 -18.82
C GLY A 134 17.17 6.25 -17.73
N PRO A 135 17.10 4.96 -18.13
CA PRO A 135 16.90 3.86 -17.20
C PRO A 135 18.02 3.65 -16.18
N ASN A 136 19.24 4.14 -16.48
CA ASN A 136 20.44 3.96 -15.67
C ASN A 136 20.84 5.25 -14.90
N ASP A 137 19.96 6.25 -14.80
CA ASP A 137 20.23 7.49 -14.06
C ASP A 137 20.58 7.17 -12.57
N PRO A 138 21.73 7.62 -12.04
CA PRO A 138 22.09 7.43 -10.63
C PRO A 138 21.12 8.06 -9.63
N TYR A 139 20.36 9.08 -10.04
CA TYR A 139 19.31 9.68 -9.21
C TYR A 139 18.09 8.77 -9.05
N HIS A 140 17.93 7.78 -9.93
CA HIS A 140 16.81 6.85 -9.84
C HIS A 140 17.02 5.84 -8.70
N PRO A 141 16.09 5.72 -7.72
CA PRO A 141 16.24 4.82 -6.57
C PRO A 141 16.42 3.34 -6.92
N LEU A 142 15.82 2.87 -8.02
CA LEU A 142 16.06 1.54 -8.59
C LEU A 142 17.53 1.27 -8.95
N ASN A 143 18.36 2.29 -9.16
CA ASN A 143 19.78 2.15 -9.52
C ASN A 143 20.72 2.30 -8.32
N TRP A 144 20.20 2.52 -7.11
CA TRP A 144 21.03 2.57 -5.92
C TRP A 144 21.77 1.25 -5.69
N GLU A 145 22.95 1.37 -5.08
CA GLU A 145 23.74 0.21 -4.68
C GLU A 145 22.96 -0.71 -3.73
N THR A 146 23.17 -2.02 -3.87
CA THR A 146 22.43 -3.05 -3.12
C THR A 146 22.57 -2.88 -1.61
N HIS A 147 23.74 -2.45 -1.13
CA HIS A 147 23.98 -2.21 0.30
C HIS A 147 23.09 -1.08 0.84
N LYS A 148 22.91 0.01 0.07
CA LYS A 148 22.06 1.15 0.41
C LYS A 148 20.58 0.77 0.40
N LYS A 149 20.16 -0.04 -0.57
CA LYS A 149 18.79 -0.59 -0.61
C LYS A 149 18.51 -1.48 0.60
N GLY A 150 19.46 -2.35 0.92
CA GLY A 150 19.38 -3.26 2.08
C GLY A 150 19.31 -2.51 3.40
N SER A 151 20.20 -1.53 3.64
CA SER A 151 20.22 -0.75 4.87
C SER A 151 18.95 0.09 5.03
N THR A 152 18.47 0.72 3.96
CA THR A 152 17.20 1.48 3.97
C THR A 152 16.03 0.57 4.32
N THR A 153 15.96 -0.62 3.70
CA THR A 153 14.90 -1.61 3.98
C THR A 153 14.95 -2.10 5.42
N LEU A 154 16.14 -2.40 5.94
CA LEU A 154 16.32 -2.83 7.32
C LEU A 154 15.88 -1.74 8.31
N LEU A 155 16.28 -0.49 8.10
CA LEU A 155 15.91 0.62 8.98
C LEU A 155 14.41 0.88 8.96
N TYR A 156 13.76 0.89 7.81
CA TYR A 156 12.30 0.98 7.74
C TYR A 156 11.60 -0.20 8.42
N GLY A 157 12.17 -1.41 8.29
CA GLY A 157 11.73 -2.60 9.00
C GLY A 157 11.84 -2.44 10.52
N LEU A 158 12.98 -2.00 11.04
CA LEU A 158 13.22 -1.79 12.46
C LEU A 158 12.32 -0.67 13.03
N VAL A 159 12.17 0.45 12.33
CA VAL A 159 11.24 1.52 12.71
C VAL A 159 9.81 0.98 12.80
N THR A 160 9.38 0.18 11.82
CA THR A 160 8.06 -0.49 11.85
C THR A 160 7.95 -1.50 13.00
N MET A 161 9.02 -2.24 13.28
CA MET A 161 9.08 -3.17 14.41
C MET A 161 8.85 -2.43 15.73
N THR A 162 9.41 -1.24 15.92
CA THR A 162 9.16 -0.45 17.14
C THR A 162 7.71 0.01 17.28
N ALA A 163 7.02 0.27 16.17
CA ALA A 163 5.60 0.63 16.17
C ALA A 163 4.70 -0.58 16.51
N THR A 164 5.02 -1.74 15.94
CA THR A 164 4.28 -2.98 16.23
C THR A 164 4.60 -3.53 17.62
N TRP A 165 5.84 -3.37 18.10
CA TRP A 165 6.24 -3.61 19.49
C TRP A 165 5.40 -2.80 20.47
N ALA A 166 5.24 -1.50 20.22
CA ALA A 166 4.45 -0.63 21.07
C ALA A 166 3.01 -1.13 21.25
N SER A 167 2.45 -1.82 20.25
CA SER A 167 1.08 -2.36 20.34
C SER A 167 0.95 -3.52 21.33
N SER A 168 1.99 -4.35 21.47
CA SER A 168 1.96 -5.59 22.27
C SER A 168 2.62 -5.45 23.63
N ALA A 169 3.64 -4.60 23.78
CA ALA A 169 4.37 -4.39 25.04
C ALA A 169 3.45 -3.90 26.18
N TYR A 170 2.31 -3.29 25.85
CA TYR A 170 1.28 -2.92 26.83
C TYR A 170 0.62 -4.13 27.50
N SER A 171 0.47 -5.25 26.78
CA SER A 171 -0.37 -6.37 27.22
C SER A 171 0.10 -7.03 28.51
N ALA A 172 1.42 -7.12 28.75
CA ALA A 172 1.96 -7.69 29.98
C ALA A 172 1.66 -6.83 31.22
N ALA A 173 1.35 -5.55 31.03
CA ALA A 173 1.04 -4.60 32.09
C ALA A 173 -0.46 -4.51 32.43
N ASN A 174 -1.34 -5.23 31.72
CA ASN A 174 -2.80 -5.09 31.86
C ASN A 174 -3.29 -5.23 33.32
N VAL A 175 -2.75 -6.18 34.08
CA VAL A 175 -3.13 -6.43 35.48
C VAL A 175 -2.67 -5.29 36.38
N GLN A 176 -1.40 -4.88 36.29
CA GLN A 176 -0.85 -3.77 37.10
C GLN A 176 -1.56 -2.43 36.80
N ILE A 177 -1.94 -2.19 35.55
CA ILE A 177 -2.69 -0.99 35.14
C ILE A 177 -4.10 -1.02 35.70
N ALA A 178 -4.75 -2.18 35.68
CA ALA A 178 -6.09 -2.37 36.26
C ALA A 178 -6.10 -2.05 37.76
N GLU A 179 -5.09 -2.55 38.49
CA GLU A 179 -4.91 -2.30 39.92
C GLU A 179 -4.61 -0.83 40.25
N GLU A 180 -3.64 -0.22 39.56
CA GLU A 180 -3.21 1.17 39.79
C GLU A 180 -4.37 2.18 39.59
N PHE A 181 -5.18 1.98 38.55
CA PHE A 181 -6.28 2.90 38.21
C PHE A 181 -7.64 2.46 38.77
N GLY A 182 -7.72 1.33 39.49
CA GLY A 182 -8.97 0.81 40.04
C GLY A 182 -10.03 0.47 38.99
N VAL A 183 -9.60 0.00 37.82
CA VAL A 183 -10.50 -0.37 36.70
C VAL A 183 -10.51 -1.88 36.49
N GLY A 184 -11.58 -2.43 35.91
CA GLY A 184 -11.62 -3.85 35.57
C GLY A 184 -10.56 -4.24 34.52
N THR A 185 -10.08 -5.49 34.54
CA THR A 185 -9.06 -5.98 33.60
C THR A 185 -9.49 -5.85 32.14
N GLN A 186 -10.79 -6.01 31.85
CA GLN A 186 -11.35 -5.77 30.51
C GLN A 186 -11.22 -4.31 30.07
N VAL A 187 -11.42 -3.38 31.00
CA VAL A 187 -11.25 -1.95 30.74
C VAL A 187 -9.77 -1.68 30.47
N ALA A 188 -8.84 -2.26 31.22
CA ALA A 188 -7.40 -2.11 30.97
C ALA A 188 -6.96 -2.60 29.57
N ILE A 189 -7.52 -3.71 29.08
CA ILE A 189 -7.26 -4.26 27.72
C ILE A 189 -7.68 -3.29 26.61
N LEU A 190 -8.60 -2.34 26.88
CA LEU A 190 -8.95 -1.27 25.93
C LEU A 190 -7.72 -0.46 25.49
N GLY A 191 -6.66 -0.37 26.31
CA GLY A 191 -5.41 0.27 25.93
C GLY A 191 -4.76 -0.36 24.69
N THR A 192 -4.68 -1.71 24.62
CA THR A 192 -4.20 -2.43 23.43
C THR A 192 -5.19 -2.26 22.27
N THR A 193 -6.48 -2.32 22.55
CA THR A 193 -7.54 -2.22 21.55
C THR A 193 -7.53 -0.87 20.83
N LEU A 194 -7.52 0.22 21.59
CA LEU A 194 -7.52 1.59 21.05
C LEU A 194 -6.19 1.94 20.39
N PHE A 195 -5.08 1.36 20.86
CA PHE A 195 -3.83 1.41 20.11
C PHE A 195 -4.03 0.81 18.71
N LEU A 196 -4.60 -0.39 18.59
CA LEU A 196 -4.77 -1.04 17.29
C LEU A 196 -5.78 -0.33 16.38
N PHE A 197 -6.83 0.28 16.95
CA PHE A 197 -7.73 1.15 16.18
C PHE A 197 -7.02 2.40 15.64
N GLY A 198 -6.24 3.10 16.47
CA GLY A 198 -5.39 4.21 16.01
C GLY A 198 -4.45 3.76 14.90
N PHE A 199 -3.84 2.59 15.07
CA PHE A 199 -2.95 1.96 14.10
C PHE A 199 -3.62 1.63 12.76
N GLY A 200 -4.94 1.39 12.76
CA GLY A 200 -5.74 1.11 11.56
C GLY A 200 -6.24 2.35 10.84
N ILE A 201 -6.51 3.43 11.59
CA ILE A 201 -7.00 4.70 11.03
C ILE A 201 -5.83 5.52 10.48
N GLY A 202 -4.66 5.50 11.13
CA GLY A 202 -3.50 6.29 10.71
C GLY A 202 -3.07 6.10 9.25
N PRO A 203 -3.00 4.87 8.71
CA PRO A 203 -2.64 4.62 7.31
C PRO A 203 -3.50 5.37 6.29
N LEU A 204 -4.77 5.64 6.62
CA LEU A 204 -5.68 6.39 5.76
C LEU A 204 -5.23 7.85 5.55
N LEU A 205 -4.45 8.39 6.49
CA LEU A 205 -3.84 9.73 6.41
C LEU A 205 -2.39 9.66 5.92
N TRP A 206 -1.57 8.75 6.43
CA TRP A 206 -0.13 8.76 6.17
C TRP A 206 0.25 8.26 4.77
N ALA A 207 -0.51 7.32 4.21
CA ALA A 207 -0.31 6.86 2.84
C ALA A 207 -0.42 8.00 1.81
N PRO A 208 -1.54 8.78 1.76
CA PRO A 208 -1.65 9.93 0.87
C PRO A 208 -0.56 10.97 1.07
N LEU A 209 -0.27 11.30 2.34
CA LEU A 209 0.72 12.31 2.66
C LEU A 209 2.12 11.92 2.17
N SER A 210 2.43 10.62 2.11
CA SER A 210 3.70 10.14 1.56
C SER A 210 3.84 10.33 0.05
N GLU A 211 2.72 10.32 -0.69
CA GLU A 211 2.72 10.58 -2.14
C GLU A 211 2.82 12.08 -2.46
N VAL A 212 2.50 12.96 -1.50
CA VAL A 212 2.56 14.42 -1.66
C VAL A 212 3.87 15.00 -1.14
N PHE A 213 4.26 14.64 0.09
CA PHE A 213 5.40 15.23 0.78
C PHE A 213 6.69 14.41 0.68
N GLY A 214 6.64 13.21 0.09
CA GLY A 214 7.76 12.26 0.01
C GLY A 214 7.68 11.17 1.08
N ARG A 215 8.39 10.06 0.87
CA ARG A 215 8.33 8.86 1.73
C ARG A 215 9.05 9.09 3.06
N ARG A 216 10.14 9.86 3.07
CA ARG A 216 10.96 10.06 4.27
C ARG A 216 10.22 10.91 5.29
N LEU A 217 9.77 12.10 4.91
CA LEU A 217 9.11 13.04 5.83
C LEU A 217 7.77 12.50 6.35
N ALA A 218 7.01 11.81 5.51
CA ALA A 218 5.75 11.19 5.90
C ALA A 218 5.89 10.04 6.92
N VAL A 219 7.12 9.57 7.18
CA VAL A 219 7.39 8.58 8.23
C VAL A 219 8.08 9.20 9.44
N MET A 220 9.12 10.02 9.23
CA MET A 220 9.92 10.54 10.35
C MET A 220 9.13 11.50 11.25
N VAL A 221 8.31 12.39 10.66
CA VAL A 221 7.55 13.37 11.45
C VAL A 221 6.48 12.71 12.31
N PRO A 222 5.62 11.81 11.78
CA PRO A 222 4.69 11.07 12.63
C PRO A 222 5.41 10.23 13.69
N MET A 223 6.51 9.57 13.35
CA MET A 223 7.27 8.79 14.33
C MET A 223 7.78 9.63 15.50
N PHE A 224 8.23 10.87 15.26
CA PHE A 224 8.59 11.80 16.33
C PHE A 224 7.41 12.08 17.27
N VAL A 225 6.23 12.36 16.70
CA VAL A 225 5.02 12.60 17.48
C VAL A 225 4.59 11.35 18.26
N ALA A 226 4.73 10.17 17.65
CA ALA A 226 4.44 8.89 18.31
C ALA A 226 5.34 8.67 19.55
N ILE A 227 6.62 9.05 19.48
CA ILE A 227 7.54 8.98 20.62
C ILE A 227 7.05 9.87 21.77
N CYS A 228 6.61 11.10 21.48
CA CYS A 228 6.04 11.99 22.50
C CYS A 228 4.83 11.34 23.19
N PHE A 229 3.95 10.69 22.43
CA PHE A 229 2.79 9.97 22.98
C PHE A 229 3.17 8.69 23.75
N SER A 230 4.24 8.00 23.37
CA SER A 230 4.79 6.86 24.13
C SER A 230 5.25 7.32 25.53
N PHE A 231 5.98 8.44 25.62
CA PHE A 231 6.36 9.04 26.90
C PHE A 231 5.16 9.64 27.67
N GLY A 232 4.18 10.19 26.96
CA GLY A 232 2.91 10.63 27.56
C GLY A 232 2.12 9.47 28.18
N SER A 233 2.13 8.30 27.54
CA SER A 233 1.51 7.08 28.08
C SER A 233 2.22 6.60 29.35
N ALA A 234 3.55 6.75 29.43
CA ALA A 234 4.33 6.36 30.59
C ALA A 234 4.08 7.27 31.81
N THR A 235 3.82 8.56 31.57
CA THR A 235 3.60 9.59 32.60
C THR A 235 2.13 9.81 32.94
N ALA A 236 1.22 9.03 32.36
CA ALA A 236 -0.21 9.16 32.59
C ALA A 236 -0.58 8.98 34.07
N LYS A 237 -1.38 9.92 34.58
CA LYS A 237 -1.89 9.96 35.96
C LYS A 237 -3.34 9.49 36.09
N ASP A 238 -4.01 9.33 34.97
CA ASP A 238 -5.38 8.89 34.86
C ASP A 238 -5.54 7.96 33.66
N PHE A 239 -6.54 7.09 33.74
CA PHE A 239 -6.77 6.06 32.74
C PHE A 239 -7.19 6.63 31.37
N GLN A 240 -7.89 7.77 31.37
CA GLN A 240 -8.33 8.42 30.13
C GLN A 240 -7.14 8.96 29.34
N THR A 241 -6.21 9.64 30.00
CA THR A 241 -4.95 10.11 29.42
C THR A 241 -4.19 8.94 28.83
N LEU A 242 -4.04 7.83 29.58
CA LEU A 242 -3.35 6.64 29.10
C LEU A 242 -3.96 6.12 27.79
N ILE A 243 -5.28 5.96 27.74
CA ILE A 243 -5.97 5.49 26.54
C ILE A 243 -5.81 6.47 25.36
N LEU A 244 -5.99 7.77 25.59
CA LEU A 244 -5.89 8.78 24.53
C LEU A 244 -4.47 8.83 23.95
N THR A 245 -3.45 8.80 24.81
CA THR A 245 -2.06 8.77 24.37
C THR A 245 -1.73 7.47 23.64
N ARG A 246 -2.32 6.34 24.00
CA ARG A 246 -2.19 5.08 23.24
C ARG A 246 -2.79 5.20 21.84
N PHE A 247 -4.01 5.72 21.73
CA PHE A 247 -4.69 5.87 20.43
C PHE A 247 -3.89 6.78 19.49
N PHE A 248 -3.54 7.99 19.94
CA PHE A 248 -2.79 8.92 19.11
C PHE A 248 -1.35 8.44 18.87
N GLY A 249 -0.69 7.86 19.87
CA GLY A 249 0.63 7.24 19.70
C GLY A 249 0.61 6.20 18.58
N ALA A 250 -0.40 5.34 18.53
CA ALA A 250 -0.56 4.36 17.46
C ALA A 250 -0.93 4.97 16.11
N PHE A 251 -1.81 5.97 16.12
CA PHE A 251 -2.19 6.71 14.92
C PHE A 251 -0.95 7.24 14.20
N PHE A 252 -0.04 7.89 14.92
CA PHE A 252 1.21 8.40 14.36
C PHE A 252 2.24 7.28 14.08
N ALA A 253 2.35 6.26 14.95
CA ALA A 253 3.29 5.14 14.77
C ALA A 253 2.95 4.23 13.58
N SER A 254 1.74 4.30 13.04
CA SER A 254 1.32 3.53 11.87
C SER A 254 1.92 4.01 10.53
N ALA A 255 2.46 5.23 10.49
CA ALA A 255 3.04 5.81 9.28
C ALA A 255 4.11 4.93 8.59
N PRO A 256 5.14 4.40 9.28
CA PRO A 256 6.10 3.48 8.66
C PRO A 256 5.42 2.23 8.11
N VAL A 257 4.39 1.70 8.76
CA VAL A 257 3.73 0.44 8.36
C VAL A 257 3.12 0.56 6.96
N THR A 258 2.50 1.70 6.67
CA THR A 258 1.85 1.92 5.38
C THR A 258 2.80 2.43 4.31
N ASN A 259 3.80 3.23 4.68
CA ASN A 259 4.65 3.92 3.72
C ASN A 259 5.83 3.06 3.26
N THR A 260 6.30 2.11 4.09
CA THR A 260 7.40 1.22 3.72
C THR A 260 7.07 0.35 2.51
N GLY A 261 5.82 -0.09 2.34
CA GLY A 261 5.41 -0.80 1.12
C GLY A 261 5.63 0.02 -0.16
N GLY A 262 5.40 1.34 -0.09
CA GLY A 262 5.71 2.29 -1.18
C GLY A 262 7.22 2.41 -1.41
N VAL A 263 7.99 2.60 -0.34
CA VAL A 263 9.47 2.67 -0.39
C VAL A 263 10.08 1.43 -1.04
N LEU A 264 9.61 0.24 -0.69
CA LEU A 264 10.09 -1.01 -1.30
C LEU A 264 9.71 -1.11 -2.79
N GLY A 265 8.57 -0.55 -3.19
CA GLY A 265 8.18 -0.40 -4.59
C GLY A 265 9.06 0.58 -5.35
N ASP A 266 9.53 1.63 -4.69
CA ASP A 266 10.41 2.66 -5.25
C ASP A 266 11.87 2.13 -5.39
N LEU A 267 12.32 1.22 -4.50
CA LEU A 267 13.69 0.69 -4.45
C LEU A 267 13.94 -0.61 -5.24
N TYR A 268 12.94 -1.49 -5.36
CA TYR A 268 13.12 -2.83 -5.92
C TYR A 268 12.25 -3.11 -7.14
N THR A 269 12.84 -3.79 -8.12
CA THR A 269 12.08 -4.36 -9.23
C THR A 269 11.14 -5.47 -8.75
N PRO A 270 10.04 -5.77 -9.47
CA PRO A 270 9.07 -6.79 -9.06
C PRO A 270 9.66 -8.18 -8.74
N ALA A 271 10.78 -8.53 -9.38
CA ALA A 271 11.49 -9.80 -9.17
C ALA A 271 12.14 -9.92 -7.78
N TRP A 272 12.66 -8.81 -7.24
CA TRP A 272 13.32 -8.75 -5.93
C TRP A 272 12.42 -8.23 -4.82
N ARG A 273 11.38 -7.47 -5.17
CA ARG A 273 10.42 -6.86 -4.23
C ARG A 273 9.81 -7.87 -3.27
N GLY A 274 9.50 -9.09 -3.73
CA GLY A 274 8.90 -10.11 -2.87
C GLY A 274 9.81 -10.55 -1.72
N ILE A 275 11.12 -10.64 -1.95
CA ILE A 275 12.10 -11.01 -0.91
C ILE A 275 12.24 -9.87 0.11
N ALA A 276 12.34 -8.63 -0.37
CA ALA A 276 12.40 -7.45 0.50
C ALA A 276 11.13 -7.32 1.37
N MET A 277 9.95 -7.55 0.79
CA MET A 277 8.67 -7.54 1.52
C MET A 277 8.58 -8.64 2.57
N ALA A 278 9.13 -9.84 2.29
CA ALA A 278 9.19 -10.92 3.27
C ALA A 278 10.10 -10.57 4.46
N GLY A 279 11.28 -9.98 4.21
CA GLY A 279 12.16 -9.49 5.27
C GLY A 279 11.52 -8.39 6.12
N TYR A 280 10.85 -7.42 5.46
CA TYR A 280 10.08 -6.39 6.15
C TYR A 280 8.95 -6.97 7.02
N ALA A 281 8.23 -7.97 6.50
CA ALA A 281 7.16 -8.63 7.22
C ALA A 281 7.64 -9.32 8.50
N MET A 282 8.85 -9.90 8.48
CA MET A 282 9.46 -10.45 9.70
C MET A 282 9.61 -9.40 10.78
N ALA A 283 9.98 -8.17 10.42
CA ALA A 283 10.07 -7.06 11.38
C ALA A 283 8.68 -6.68 11.94
N VAL A 284 7.62 -6.74 11.12
CA VAL A 284 6.23 -6.51 11.56
C VAL A 284 5.76 -7.57 12.55
N VAL A 285 6.15 -8.84 12.38
CA VAL A 285 5.77 -9.95 13.29
C VAL A 285 6.67 -10.01 14.52
N GLY A 286 7.93 -9.60 14.40
CA GLY A 286 8.89 -9.56 15.50
C GLY A 286 8.44 -8.68 16.65
N GLY A 287 7.82 -7.53 16.37
CA GLY A 287 7.31 -6.63 17.41
C GLY A 287 6.28 -7.29 18.34
N PRO A 288 5.15 -7.80 17.82
CA PRO A 288 4.13 -8.47 18.62
C PRO A 288 4.60 -9.73 19.35
N ALA A 289 5.59 -10.45 18.80
CA ALA A 289 6.14 -11.65 19.43
C ALA A 289 7.13 -11.34 20.56
N LEU A 290 8.04 -10.37 20.36
CA LEU A 290 9.08 -10.05 21.35
C LEU A 290 8.61 -9.06 22.42
N GLY A 291 7.66 -8.18 22.08
CA GLY A 291 7.15 -7.15 22.97
C GLY A 291 6.68 -7.69 24.32
N PRO A 292 5.76 -8.67 24.36
CA PRO A 292 5.24 -9.26 25.59
C PRO A 292 6.33 -9.85 26.49
N ILE A 293 7.34 -10.49 25.89
CA ILE A 293 8.42 -11.17 26.62
C ILE A 293 9.26 -10.15 27.39
N VAL A 294 9.70 -9.09 26.71
CA VAL A 294 10.51 -8.05 27.34
C VAL A 294 9.68 -7.20 28.28
N SER A 295 8.42 -6.91 27.93
CA SER A 295 7.54 -6.20 28.87
C SER A 295 7.25 -7.02 30.12
N ALA A 296 7.09 -8.35 30.03
CA ALA A 296 6.91 -9.22 31.19
C ALA A 296 8.14 -9.22 32.09
N ALA A 297 9.34 -9.21 31.52
CA ALA A 297 10.58 -9.09 32.28
C ALA A 297 10.69 -7.73 33.00
N VAL A 298 10.24 -6.63 32.37
CA VAL A 298 10.22 -5.30 32.97
C VAL A 298 9.17 -5.20 34.08
N THR A 299 7.95 -5.70 33.84
CA THR A 299 6.85 -5.63 34.83
C THR A 299 7.07 -6.55 36.02
N HIS A 300 7.85 -7.62 35.87
CA HIS A 300 8.19 -8.53 36.96
C HIS A 300 9.18 -7.93 37.97
N GLN A 301 9.90 -6.87 37.59
CA GLN A 301 10.78 -6.16 38.52
C GLN A 301 9.99 -5.11 39.30
N ASP A 302 9.95 -5.25 40.62
CA ASP A 302 9.20 -4.38 41.53
C ASP A 302 9.57 -2.89 41.40
N ASN A 303 10.82 -2.58 41.02
CA ASN A 303 11.32 -1.20 40.91
C ASN A 303 10.94 -0.50 39.59
N LEU A 304 10.57 -1.26 38.54
CA LEU A 304 10.29 -0.72 37.21
C LEU A 304 8.77 -0.59 36.98
N GLY A 305 8.00 -1.62 37.32
CA GLY A 305 6.54 -1.61 37.11
C GLY A 305 6.09 -1.34 35.67
N TRP A 306 4.80 -1.10 35.48
CA TRP A 306 4.21 -1.00 34.14
C TRP A 306 4.67 0.22 33.34
N ARG A 307 4.94 1.36 33.99
CA ARG A 307 5.30 2.61 33.30
C ARG A 307 6.59 2.47 32.49
N TRP A 308 7.53 1.66 32.96
CA TRP A 308 8.79 1.39 32.28
C TRP A 308 8.64 0.61 30.97
N THR A 309 7.57 -0.16 30.79
CA THR A 309 7.28 -0.78 29.49
C THR A 309 7.03 0.28 28.40
N MET A 310 6.44 1.42 28.78
CA MET A 310 6.19 2.55 27.89
C MET A 310 7.42 3.43 27.70
N TYR A 311 8.19 3.69 28.77
CA TYR A 311 9.48 4.37 28.65
C TYR A 311 10.42 3.62 27.73
N LEU A 312 10.56 2.30 27.90
CA LEU A 312 11.39 1.47 27.04
C LEU A 312 10.94 1.53 25.57
N THR A 313 9.63 1.48 25.34
CA THR A 313 9.06 1.62 23.99
C THR A 313 9.41 2.98 23.38
N GLY A 314 9.26 4.08 24.13
CA GLY A 314 9.63 5.43 23.66
C GLY A 314 11.13 5.58 23.38
N ILE A 315 11.99 5.03 24.23
CA ILE A 315 13.46 5.02 24.05
C ILE A 315 13.84 4.23 22.80
N LEU A 316 13.25 3.04 22.60
CA LEU A 316 13.51 2.21 21.43
C LEU A 316 13.07 2.91 20.14
N GLN A 317 11.88 3.51 20.13
CA GLN A 317 11.38 4.31 19.01
C GLN A 317 12.30 5.52 18.72
N ALA A 318 12.76 6.24 19.76
CA ALA A 318 13.67 7.37 19.61
C ALA A 318 15.03 6.97 19.04
N ALA A 319 15.61 5.87 19.52
CA ALA A 319 16.86 5.35 19.00
C ALA A 319 16.74 4.96 17.52
N MET A 320 15.68 4.23 17.15
CA MET A 320 15.47 3.84 15.74
C MET A 320 15.14 5.03 14.84
N LEU A 321 14.40 6.03 15.34
CA LEU A 321 14.15 7.27 14.60
C LEU A 321 15.44 8.05 14.37
N LEU A 322 16.34 8.13 15.37
CA LEU A 322 17.62 8.81 15.22
C LEU A 322 18.46 8.16 14.11
N PHE A 323 18.58 6.83 14.12
CA PHE A 323 19.26 6.10 13.04
C PHE A 323 18.58 6.31 11.68
N ALA A 324 17.26 6.28 11.65
CA ALA A 324 16.50 6.52 10.44
C ALA A 324 16.74 7.93 9.88
N ILE A 325 16.78 8.97 10.72
CA ILE A 325 17.05 10.34 10.28
C ILE A 325 18.45 10.47 9.68
N ILE A 326 19.46 9.80 10.25
CA ILE A 326 20.85 9.89 9.80
C ILE A 326 21.08 9.12 8.50
N PHE A 327 20.51 7.91 8.37
CA PHE A 327 20.88 6.97 7.30
C PHE A 327 19.86 6.81 6.18
N ILE A 328 18.59 7.19 6.38
CA ILE A 328 17.56 7.06 5.33
C ILE A 328 17.54 8.30 4.45
N ASP A 329 17.67 8.07 3.14
CA ASP A 329 17.46 9.06 2.10
C ASP A 329 16.05 9.03 1.54
N GLU A 330 15.64 10.11 0.88
CA GLU A 330 14.37 10.15 0.15
C GLU A 330 14.41 9.18 -1.02
N SER A 331 13.39 8.32 -1.11
CA SER A 331 13.27 7.27 -2.13
C SER A 331 12.16 7.57 -3.13
N TYR A 332 11.34 8.59 -2.92
CA TYR A 332 10.22 8.90 -3.80
C TYR A 332 10.69 9.56 -5.11
N PRO A 333 10.57 8.91 -6.29
CA PRO A 333 11.10 9.46 -7.54
C PRO A 333 10.54 10.84 -7.91
N PRO A 334 9.22 11.12 -7.80
CA PRO A 334 8.69 12.44 -8.10
C PRO A 334 9.30 13.54 -7.22
N LYS A 335 9.54 13.27 -5.93
CA LYS A 335 10.14 14.26 -5.03
C LYS A 335 11.62 14.51 -5.35
N LEU A 336 12.35 13.47 -5.73
CA LEU A 336 13.74 13.61 -6.19
C LEU A 336 13.83 14.46 -7.46
N LEU A 337 12.89 14.33 -8.39
CA LEU A 337 12.82 15.17 -9.59
C LEU A 337 12.51 16.63 -9.26
N VAL A 338 11.65 16.91 -8.28
CA VAL A 338 11.41 18.28 -7.79
C VAL A 338 12.70 18.89 -7.23
N ASP A 339 13.47 18.10 -6.46
CA ASP A 339 14.73 18.57 -5.89
C ASP A 339 15.81 18.75 -6.97
N LYS A 340 15.86 17.87 -7.99
CA LYS A 340 16.71 18.01 -9.19
C LYS A 340 16.34 19.28 -9.98
N ALA A 341 15.07 19.50 -10.26
CA ALA A 341 14.57 20.67 -10.97
C ALA A 341 14.90 21.96 -10.21
N ARG A 342 14.74 21.97 -8.89
CA ARG A 342 15.11 23.11 -8.05
C ARG A 342 16.61 23.41 -8.15
N ARG A 343 17.48 22.41 -8.09
CA ARG A 343 18.93 22.61 -8.26
C ARG A 343 19.25 23.19 -9.64
N LEU A 344 18.68 22.60 -10.70
CA LEU A 344 18.88 23.09 -12.06
C LEU A 344 18.40 24.54 -12.25
N ARG A 345 17.29 24.96 -11.63
CA ARG A 345 16.87 26.38 -11.64
C ARG A 345 17.94 27.30 -11.06
N HIS A 346 18.53 26.90 -9.92
CA HIS A 346 19.55 27.70 -9.26
C HIS A 346 20.88 27.71 -10.03
N ASP A 347 21.27 26.59 -10.62
CA ASP A 347 22.55 26.45 -11.32
C ASP A 347 22.51 27.11 -12.72
N THR A 348 21.41 26.95 -13.46
CA THR A 348 21.27 27.47 -14.82
C THR A 348 20.67 28.88 -14.87
N GLY A 349 20.01 29.33 -13.80
CA GLY A 349 19.22 30.56 -13.77
C GLY A 349 17.89 30.46 -14.54
N ASN A 350 17.56 29.30 -15.12
CA ASN A 350 16.30 29.10 -15.84
C ASN A 350 15.19 28.65 -14.89
N TRP A 351 14.32 29.60 -14.53
CA TRP A 351 13.18 29.37 -13.63
C TRP A 351 12.00 28.64 -14.27
N ALA A 352 12.00 28.45 -15.60
CA ALA A 352 10.96 27.68 -16.28
C ALA A 352 11.10 26.17 -16.04
N LEU A 353 12.30 25.70 -15.65
CA LEU A 353 12.55 24.28 -15.39
C LEU A 353 11.71 23.77 -14.22
N HIS A 354 10.82 22.81 -14.44
CA HIS A 354 10.05 22.21 -13.35
C HIS A 354 9.86 20.71 -13.54
N ALA A 355 9.60 20.00 -12.45
CA ALA A 355 9.22 18.60 -12.51
C ALA A 355 7.74 18.49 -12.86
N LYS A 356 7.34 17.42 -13.56
CA LYS A 356 5.93 17.12 -13.84
C LYS A 356 5.05 17.08 -12.58
N PHE A 357 5.64 16.69 -11.45
CA PHE A 357 4.95 16.63 -10.17
C PHE A 357 4.56 18.02 -9.62
N GLU A 358 5.25 19.10 -10.02
CA GLU A 358 4.91 20.47 -9.62
C GLU A 358 3.69 21.02 -10.36
N GLU A 359 3.33 20.44 -11.51
CA GLU A 359 2.11 20.78 -12.24
C GLU A 359 0.86 20.15 -11.59
N TRP A 360 1.05 19.17 -10.70
CA TRP A 360 -0.05 18.46 -10.08
C TRP A 360 -0.59 19.22 -8.86
N ASP A 361 -1.63 20.00 -9.09
CA ASP A 361 -2.37 20.71 -8.04
C ASP A 361 -3.28 19.75 -7.28
N VAL A 362 -2.86 19.32 -6.09
CA VAL A 362 -3.63 18.35 -5.32
C VAL A 362 -4.61 19.02 -4.36
N GLY A 363 -5.90 18.91 -4.66
CA GLY A 363 -6.94 19.25 -3.71
C GLY A 363 -6.95 18.25 -2.54
N ILE A 364 -6.88 18.74 -1.30
CA ILE A 364 -7.02 17.90 -0.09
C ILE A 364 -8.30 17.05 -0.14
N ALA A 365 -9.38 17.57 -0.73
CA ALA A 365 -10.63 16.85 -0.94
C ALA A 365 -10.51 15.69 -1.95
N GLU A 366 -9.71 15.86 -3.00
CA GLU A 366 -9.43 14.80 -3.99
C GLU A 366 -8.54 13.71 -3.39
N LEU A 367 -7.55 14.11 -2.58
CA LEU A 367 -6.75 13.22 -1.77
C LEU A 367 -7.65 12.42 -0.80
N ALA A 368 -8.48 13.09 -0.01
CA ALA A 368 -9.42 12.44 0.91
C ALA A 368 -10.36 11.46 0.18
N HIS A 369 -10.92 11.84 -0.97
CA HIS A 369 -11.79 10.95 -1.76
C HIS A 369 -11.02 9.72 -2.28
N LYS A 370 -9.79 9.93 -2.77
CA LYS A 370 -8.93 8.86 -3.30
C LYS A 370 -8.48 7.87 -2.21
N PHE A 371 -8.31 8.31 -0.97
CA PHE A 371 -7.69 7.51 0.10
C PHE A 371 -8.62 7.10 1.24
N LEU A 372 -9.82 7.70 1.40
CA LEU A 372 -10.82 7.27 2.39
C LEU A 372 -11.98 6.50 1.76
N LEU A 373 -12.53 7.01 0.64
CA LEU A 373 -13.72 6.39 0.00
C LEU A 373 -13.36 5.18 -0.87
N ARG A 374 -12.25 5.23 -1.61
CA ARG A 374 -11.85 4.11 -2.50
C ARG A 374 -11.51 2.83 -1.75
N PRO A 375 -10.79 2.83 -0.62
CA PRO A 375 -10.54 1.60 0.14
C PRO A 375 -11.83 0.90 0.57
N VAL A 376 -12.84 1.66 1.03
CA VAL A 376 -14.15 1.11 1.41
C VAL A 376 -14.86 0.50 0.21
N GLN A 377 -14.85 1.20 -0.94
CA GLN A 377 -15.42 0.68 -2.19
C GLN A 377 -14.71 -0.59 -2.68
N LEU A 378 -13.38 -0.65 -2.57
CA LEU A 378 -12.61 -1.84 -2.89
C LEU A 378 -12.93 -2.98 -1.93
N LEU A 379 -13.10 -2.71 -0.64
CA LEU A 379 -13.48 -3.70 0.35
C LEU A 379 -14.86 -4.30 0.07
N CYS A 380 -15.76 -3.58 -0.60
CA CYS A 380 -17.04 -4.14 -1.07
C CYS A 380 -16.89 -5.10 -2.27
N THR A 381 -15.70 -5.20 -2.89
CA THR A 381 -15.47 -6.18 -3.95
C THR A 381 -15.21 -7.57 -3.35
N PRO A 382 -15.79 -8.65 -3.88
CA PRO A 382 -15.66 -10.00 -3.31
C PRO A 382 -14.20 -10.47 -3.15
N ILE A 383 -13.34 -10.12 -4.11
CA ILE A 383 -11.92 -10.49 -4.08
C ILE A 383 -11.21 -9.80 -2.93
N CYS A 384 -11.34 -8.48 -2.84
CA CYS A 384 -10.68 -7.72 -1.79
C CYS A 384 -11.26 -8.07 -0.43
N PHE A 385 -12.57 -8.21 -0.31
CA PHE A 385 -13.25 -8.59 0.92
C PHE A 385 -12.74 -9.91 1.47
N LEU A 386 -12.78 -11.00 0.68
CA LEU A 386 -12.38 -12.32 1.17
C LEU A 386 -10.89 -12.38 1.52
N MET A 387 -10.04 -11.76 0.71
CA MET A 387 -8.60 -11.74 0.98
C MET A 387 -8.26 -10.88 2.21
N ALA A 388 -8.92 -9.73 2.33
CA ALA A 388 -8.75 -8.85 3.46
C ALA A 388 -9.32 -9.47 4.74
N LEU A 389 -10.52 -10.05 4.68
CA LEU A 389 -11.16 -10.73 5.81
C LEU A 389 -10.25 -11.85 6.33
N TYR A 390 -9.68 -12.66 5.43
CA TYR A 390 -8.83 -13.76 5.86
C TYR A 390 -7.53 -13.28 6.50
N ALA A 391 -6.80 -12.36 5.85
CA ALA A 391 -5.60 -11.77 6.42
C ALA A 391 -5.87 -11.04 7.76
N SER A 392 -7.01 -10.36 7.86
CA SER A 392 -7.46 -9.63 9.05
C SER A 392 -7.80 -10.59 10.19
N PHE A 393 -8.50 -11.68 9.90
CA PHE A 393 -8.84 -12.70 10.88
C PHE A 393 -7.58 -13.35 11.46
N CYS A 394 -6.64 -13.79 10.62
CA CYS A 394 -5.39 -14.38 11.08
C CYS A 394 -4.56 -13.42 11.93
N TYR A 395 -4.54 -12.13 11.56
CA TYR A 395 -3.87 -11.10 12.35
C TYR A 395 -4.60 -10.81 13.67
N GLY A 396 -5.94 -10.84 13.69
CA GLY A 396 -6.74 -10.78 14.91
C GLY A 396 -6.39 -11.91 15.88
N ILE A 397 -6.24 -13.13 15.37
CA ILE A 397 -5.84 -14.30 16.15
C ILE A 397 -4.41 -14.14 16.70
N LEU A 398 -3.48 -13.54 15.95
CA LEU A 398 -2.15 -13.21 16.48
C LEU A 398 -2.25 -12.31 17.72
N TYR A 399 -3.09 -11.28 17.68
CA TYR A 399 -3.28 -10.38 18.82
C TYR A 399 -4.09 -11.00 19.96
N MET A 400 -5.00 -11.93 19.65
CA MET A 400 -5.65 -12.76 20.65
C MET A 400 -4.64 -13.58 21.47
N GLN A 401 -3.47 -13.93 20.90
CA GLN A 401 -2.42 -14.60 21.66
C GLN A 401 -1.83 -13.76 22.80
N LEU A 402 -1.95 -12.43 22.74
CA LEU A 402 -1.53 -11.53 23.83
C LEU A 402 -2.28 -11.83 25.13
N GLY A 403 -3.55 -12.27 25.05
CA GLY A 403 -4.31 -12.74 26.21
C GLY A 403 -4.24 -14.27 26.37
N ALA A 404 -4.26 -15.02 25.28
CA ALA A 404 -4.37 -16.48 25.34
C ALA A 404 -3.12 -17.14 25.94
N ILE A 405 -1.91 -16.71 25.55
CA ILE A 405 -0.66 -17.34 26.02
C ILE A 405 -0.49 -17.17 27.55
N PRO A 406 -0.66 -15.97 28.14
CA PRO A 406 -0.65 -15.80 29.58
C PRO A 406 -1.69 -16.65 30.31
N ILE A 407 -2.90 -16.82 29.76
CA ILE A 407 -3.92 -17.70 30.37
C ILE A 407 -3.48 -19.17 30.30
N ILE A 408 -3.00 -19.64 29.14
CA ILE A 408 -2.64 -21.05 28.93
C ILE A 408 -1.44 -21.48 29.78
N PHE A 409 -0.39 -20.66 29.83
CA PHE A 409 0.86 -21.03 30.50
C PHE A 409 0.99 -20.43 31.90
N GLY A 410 0.43 -19.24 32.13
CA GLY A 410 0.43 -18.59 33.44
C GLY A 410 -0.68 -19.12 34.35
N GLU A 411 -1.95 -18.97 33.94
CA GLU A 411 -3.08 -19.31 34.82
C GLU A 411 -3.37 -20.81 34.91
N ILE A 412 -3.28 -21.55 33.80
CA ILE A 412 -3.65 -22.99 33.77
C ILE A 412 -2.48 -23.89 34.19
N ARG A 413 -1.24 -23.46 33.97
CA ARG A 413 -0.01 -24.24 34.27
C ARG A 413 0.82 -23.67 35.41
N ASP A 414 0.41 -22.56 36.00
CA ASP A 414 1.09 -21.87 37.12
C ASP A 414 2.56 -21.53 36.83
N TRP A 415 2.92 -21.22 35.58
CA TRP A 415 4.28 -20.78 35.26
C TRP A 415 4.52 -19.35 35.70
N THR A 416 5.77 -19.05 36.06
CA THR A 416 6.17 -17.68 36.39
C THR A 416 5.92 -16.74 35.19
N PRO A 417 5.54 -15.46 35.41
CA PRO A 417 5.11 -14.57 34.33
C PRO A 417 6.08 -14.46 33.16
N ILE A 418 7.39 -14.47 33.43
CA ILE A 418 8.42 -14.42 32.38
C ILE A 418 8.39 -15.72 31.57
N VAL A 419 8.43 -16.88 32.22
CA VAL A 419 8.45 -18.19 31.56
C VAL A 419 7.15 -18.44 30.77
N ALA A 420 6.01 -17.98 31.30
CA ALA A 420 4.70 -18.06 30.65
C ALA A 420 4.62 -17.29 29.32
N THR A 421 5.49 -16.30 29.09
CA THR A 421 5.53 -15.53 27.83
C THR A 421 6.54 -16.07 26.80
N LEU A 422 7.47 -16.94 27.19
CA LEU A 422 8.41 -17.56 26.24
C LEU A 422 7.76 -18.26 25.04
N PRO A 423 6.55 -18.86 25.14
CA PRO A 423 5.85 -19.43 23.99
C PRO A 423 5.54 -18.43 22.86
N PHE A 424 5.61 -17.11 23.06
CA PHE A 424 5.59 -16.15 21.95
C PHE A 424 6.75 -16.36 20.96
N LEU A 425 7.89 -16.90 21.41
CA LEU A 425 9.00 -17.28 20.53
C LEU A 425 8.61 -18.40 19.55
N CYS A 426 7.67 -19.28 19.91
CA CYS A 426 7.16 -20.29 19.00
C CYS A 426 6.48 -19.67 17.79
N ILE A 427 5.72 -18.57 17.99
CA ILE A 427 5.11 -17.81 16.89
C ILE A 427 6.20 -17.20 16.00
N LEU A 428 7.29 -16.68 16.60
CA LEU A 428 8.41 -16.13 15.85
C LEU A 428 9.16 -17.20 15.03
N ILE A 429 9.42 -18.36 15.62
CA ILE A 429 10.00 -19.53 14.92
C ILE A 429 9.08 -19.93 13.76
N GLY A 430 7.77 -20.01 14.00
CA GLY A 430 6.78 -20.26 12.97
C GLY A 430 6.85 -19.23 11.84
N ALA A 431 6.98 -17.94 12.16
CA ALA A 431 7.13 -16.86 11.18
C ALA A 431 8.43 -16.98 10.37
N ILE A 432 9.55 -17.39 10.97
CA ILE A 432 10.81 -17.65 10.25
C ILE A 432 10.64 -18.79 9.23
N LEU A 433 9.96 -19.87 9.62
CA LEU A 433 9.62 -20.97 8.70
C LEU A 433 8.71 -20.48 7.56
N GLY A 434 7.69 -19.69 7.88
CA GLY A 434 6.80 -19.08 6.89
C GLY A 434 7.52 -18.12 5.94
N CYS A 435 8.49 -17.36 6.44
CA CYS A 435 9.34 -16.50 5.63
C CYS A 435 10.20 -17.32 4.66
N SER A 436 10.82 -18.40 5.15
CA SER A 436 11.62 -19.31 4.32
C SER A 436 10.79 -19.92 3.19
N LEU A 437 9.56 -20.36 3.49
CA LEU A 437 8.61 -20.87 2.48
C LEU A 437 8.23 -19.81 1.44
N ASN A 438 8.00 -18.56 1.86
CA ASN A 438 7.70 -17.46 0.95
C ASN A 438 8.89 -17.09 0.06
N VAL A 439 10.10 -17.06 0.62
CA VAL A 439 11.33 -16.80 -0.15
C VAL A 439 11.55 -17.91 -1.18
N TYR A 440 11.38 -19.18 -0.78
CA TYR A 440 11.44 -20.30 -1.71
C TYR A 440 10.40 -20.14 -2.83
N ASN A 441 9.14 -19.85 -2.50
CA ASN A 441 8.11 -19.63 -3.50
C ASN A 441 8.41 -18.43 -4.41
N GLN A 442 9.07 -17.38 -3.91
CA GLN A 442 9.47 -16.23 -4.73
C GLN A 442 10.48 -16.62 -5.80
N THR A 443 11.42 -17.54 -5.51
CA THR A 443 12.36 -18.06 -6.53
C THR A 443 11.62 -18.82 -7.64
N VAL A 444 10.60 -19.59 -7.28
CA VAL A 444 9.74 -20.32 -8.22
C VAL A 444 8.86 -19.36 -9.02
N TYR A 445 8.28 -18.36 -8.34
CA TYR A 445 7.46 -17.31 -8.94
C TYR A 445 8.23 -16.54 -10.02
N ASN A 446 9.51 -16.23 -9.79
CA ASN A 446 10.33 -15.52 -10.76
C ASN A 446 10.46 -16.28 -12.09
N LYS A 447 10.47 -17.63 -12.08
CA LYS A 447 10.44 -18.44 -13.31
C LYS A 447 9.16 -18.20 -14.11
N TYR A 448 8.01 -18.22 -13.43
CA TYR A 448 6.71 -17.94 -14.06
C TYR A 448 6.55 -16.48 -14.50
N TYR A 449 7.11 -15.54 -13.74
CA TYR A 449 7.12 -14.11 -14.07
C TYR A 449 7.86 -13.85 -15.39
N HIS A 450 9.04 -14.44 -15.57
CA HIS A 450 9.80 -14.32 -16.81
C HIS A 450 9.11 -15.06 -17.97
N ALA A 451 8.53 -16.24 -17.72
CA ALA A 451 7.76 -16.98 -18.73
C ALA A 451 6.50 -16.22 -19.19
N ALA A 452 5.92 -15.37 -18.33
CA ALA A 452 4.77 -14.52 -18.64
C ALA A 452 5.15 -13.18 -19.29
N GLY A 453 6.39 -13.00 -19.74
CA GLY A 453 6.86 -11.77 -20.38
C GLY A 453 7.03 -10.60 -19.41
N ASN A 454 7.54 -10.86 -18.20
CA ASN A 454 7.74 -9.88 -17.13
C ASN A 454 6.43 -9.23 -16.63
N ARG A 455 5.34 -10.00 -16.60
CA ARG A 455 4.05 -9.57 -16.05
C ARG A 455 3.75 -10.31 -14.75
N ALA A 456 3.14 -9.63 -13.79
CA ALA A 456 2.76 -10.23 -12.51
C ALA A 456 1.61 -11.23 -12.70
N VAL A 457 1.75 -12.43 -12.11
CA VAL A 457 0.74 -13.49 -12.14
C VAL A 457 0.26 -13.77 -10.71
N PRO A 458 -0.77 -13.06 -10.21
CA PRO A 458 -1.16 -13.09 -8.80
C PRO A 458 -1.38 -14.50 -8.24
N GLU A 459 -1.97 -15.40 -9.02
CA GLU A 459 -2.35 -16.75 -8.59
C GLU A 459 -1.13 -17.59 -8.18
N LYS A 460 0.04 -17.36 -8.80
CA LYS A 460 1.28 -18.09 -8.46
C LYS A 460 1.89 -17.66 -7.12
N ARG A 461 1.31 -16.66 -6.45
CA ARG A 461 1.69 -16.30 -5.07
C ARG A 461 0.90 -17.03 -3.98
N LEU A 462 -0.19 -17.71 -4.34
CA LEU A 462 -1.08 -18.39 -3.40
C LEU A 462 -0.59 -19.76 -2.86
N PRO A 463 0.33 -20.52 -3.49
CA PRO A 463 0.71 -21.85 -2.98
C PRO A 463 1.18 -21.88 -1.51
N PRO A 464 2.04 -20.96 -1.02
CA PRO A 464 2.41 -20.91 0.39
C PRO A 464 1.21 -20.69 1.33
N MET A 465 0.23 -19.90 0.89
CA MET A 465 -0.99 -19.63 1.64
C MET A 465 -1.93 -20.84 1.67
N MET A 466 -1.94 -21.68 0.63
CA MET A 466 -2.70 -22.93 0.65
C MET A 466 -2.18 -23.86 1.76
N LEU A 467 -0.86 -24.07 1.84
CA LEU A 467 -0.24 -24.82 2.93
C LEU A 467 -0.47 -24.13 4.28
N GLY A 468 -0.21 -22.83 4.33
CA GLY A 468 -0.37 -22.01 5.53
C GLY A 468 -1.77 -22.04 6.12
N SER A 469 -2.80 -22.11 5.28
CA SER A 469 -4.20 -22.16 5.71
C SER A 469 -4.52 -23.40 6.55
N VAL A 470 -4.03 -24.56 6.12
CA VAL A 470 -4.21 -25.84 6.81
C VAL A 470 -3.40 -25.85 8.11
N LEU A 471 -2.14 -25.39 8.07
CA LEU A 471 -1.29 -25.32 9.27
C LEU A 471 -1.84 -24.34 10.31
N PHE A 472 -2.39 -23.20 9.87
CA PHE A 472 -2.96 -22.19 10.77
C PHE A 472 -4.17 -22.74 11.54
N SER A 473 -5.13 -23.33 10.82
CA SER A 473 -6.32 -23.92 11.43
C SER A 473 -5.97 -25.13 12.29
N GLY A 474 -5.14 -26.06 11.78
CA GLY A 474 -4.67 -27.22 12.56
C GLY A 474 -3.90 -26.81 13.82
N GLY A 475 -3.07 -25.78 13.75
CA GLY A 475 -2.36 -25.22 14.89
C GLY A 475 -3.28 -24.67 15.97
N GLN A 476 -4.38 -24.00 15.59
CA GLN A 476 -5.40 -23.52 16.55
C GLN A 476 -6.08 -24.66 17.31
N PHE A 477 -6.50 -25.72 16.61
CA PHE A 477 -7.08 -26.90 17.25
C PHE A 477 -6.07 -27.60 18.16
N LEU A 478 -4.81 -27.71 17.71
CA LEU A 478 -3.74 -28.31 18.50
C LEU A 478 -3.52 -27.53 19.80
N VAL A 479 -3.32 -26.21 19.74
CA VAL A 479 -3.18 -25.37 20.95
C VAL A 479 -4.38 -25.51 21.87
N GLY A 480 -5.60 -25.44 21.32
CA GLY A 480 -6.84 -25.52 22.09
C GLY A 480 -6.96 -26.77 22.93
N TRP A 481 -6.84 -27.94 22.31
CA TRP A 481 -7.07 -29.21 23.00
C TRP A 481 -5.85 -29.71 23.79
N THR A 482 -4.69 -29.10 23.60
CA THR A 482 -3.44 -29.50 24.28
C THR A 482 -2.97 -28.49 25.34
N SER A 483 -3.79 -27.49 25.65
CA SER A 483 -3.45 -26.45 26.62
C SER A 483 -3.43 -26.96 28.07
N GLY A 484 -4.14 -28.05 28.37
CA GLY A 484 -4.27 -28.61 29.73
C GLY A 484 -2.93 -29.06 30.33
N PRO A 485 -2.78 -29.00 31.67
CA PRO A 485 -1.52 -29.31 32.35
C PRO A 485 -1.12 -30.80 32.22
N GLU A 486 -2.08 -31.68 31.97
CA GLU A 486 -1.87 -33.12 31.77
C GLU A 486 -1.05 -33.44 30.51
N ILE A 487 -1.06 -32.54 29.51
CA ILE A 487 -0.34 -32.73 28.25
C ILE A 487 1.02 -32.01 28.34
N PRO A 488 2.12 -32.58 27.81
CA PRO A 488 3.41 -31.91 27.80
C PRO A 488 3.36 -30.54 27.12
N TRP A 489 4.01 -29.55 27.71
CA TRP A 489 4.04 -28.16 27.22
C TRP A 489 4.54 -27.99 25.78
N ILE A 490 5.31 -28.98 25.28
CA ILE A 490 5.84 -28.98 23.91
C ILE A 490 4.71 -29.03 22.88
N VAL A 491 3.61 -29.73 23.17
CA VAL A 491 2.52 -29.94 22.21
C VAL A 491 1.79 -28.63 21.86
N PRO A 492 1.32 -27.81 22.81
CA PRO A 492 0.75 -26.50 22.49
C PRO A 492 1.80 -25.57 21.86
N CYS A 493 3.08 -25.67 22.22
CA CYS A 493 4.14 -24.90 21.57
C CYS A 493 4.29 -25.27 20.08
N ILE A 494 4.19 -26.54 19.70
CA ILE A 494 4.16 -26.97 18.29
C ILE A 494 2.96 -26.32 17.58
N GLY A 495 1.78 -26.30 18.21
CA GLY A 495 0.60 -25.64 17.66
C GLY A 495 0.82 -24.14 17.42
N LEU A 496 1.52 -23.45 18.34
CA LEU A 496 1.90 -22.04 18.17
C LEU A 496 2.89 -21.82 17.01
N VAL A 497 3.83 -22.76 16.78
CA VAL A 497 4.72 -22.72 15.60
C VAL A 497 3.91 -22.86 14.32
N LEU A 498 3.00 -23.85 14.24
CA LEU A 498 2.15 -24.06 13.07
C LEU A 498 1.27 -22.84 12.77
N MET A 499 0.70 -22.25 13.83
CA MET A 499 -0.06 -21.01 13.73
C MET A 499 0.81 -19.84 13.26
N GLY A 500 2.04 -19.69 13.76
CA GLY A 500 2.97 -18.65 13.30
C GLY A 500 3.34 -18.80 11.82
N THR A 501 3.61 -20.03 11.37
CA THR A 501 3.90 -20.35 9.95
C THR A 501 2.70 -20.06 9.05
N GLY A 502 1.52 -20.50 9.47
CA GLY A 502 0.29 -20.24 8.74
C GLY A 502 -0.04 -18.75 8.65
N PHE A 503 0.02 -18.04 9.77
CA PHE A 503 -0.20 -16.60 9.83
C PHE A 503 0.72 -15.85 8.86
N PHE A 504 2.03 -16.10 8.91
CA PHE A 504 3.00 -15.37 8.08
C PHE A 504 2.77 -15.60 6.58
N THR A 505 2.53 -16.85 6.19
CA THR A 505 2.31 -17.23 4.78
C THR A 505 1.01 -16.66 4.23
N ILE A 506 -0.10 -16.76 4.98
CA ILE A 506 -1.40 -16.17 4.63
C ILE A 506 -1.27 -14.66 4.49
N PHE A 507 -0.70 -14.01 5.49
CA PHE A 507 -0.60 -12.55 5.55
C PHE A 507 0.21 -11.98 4.39
N GLN A 508 1.36 -12.59 4.08
CA GLN A 508 2.19 -12.17 2.96
C GLN A 508 1.57 -12.44 1.59
N ALA A 509 0.99 -13.61 1.38
CA ALA A 509 0.35 -13.92 0.11
C ALA A 509 -0.85 -13.00 -0.16
N ALA A 510 -1.66 -12.70 0.87
CA ALA A 510 -2.79 -11.79 0.78
C ALA A 510 -2.39 -10.38 0.36
N LEU A 511 -1.39 -9.79 1.00
CA LEU A 511 -0.90 -8.47 0.64
C LEU A 511 -0.37 -8.43 -0.79
N ASN A 512 0.48 -9.40 -1.18
CA ASN A 512 1.04 -9.42 -2.52
C ASN A 512 -0.02 -9.69 -3.59
N TYR A 513 -0.99 -10.55 -3.31
CA TYR A 513 -2.11 -10.83 -4.22
C TYR A 513 -3.00 -9.59 -4.43
N LEU A 514 -3.30 -8.83 -3.37
CA LEU A 514 -4.05 -7.57 -3.47
C LEU A 514 -3.30 -6.53 -4.33
N VAL A 515 -2.01 -6.36 -4.09
CA VAL A 515 -1.16 -5.43 -4.86
C VAL A 515 -1.12 -5.81 -6.34
N ASP A 516 -0.90 -7.09 -6.64
CA ASP A 516 -0.77 -7.55 -8.02
C ASP A 516 -2.13 -7.65 -8.74
N THR A 517 -3.24 -7.82 -8.01
CA THR A 517 -4.61 -7.82 -8.57
C THR A 517 -5.11 -6.41 -8.89
N PHE A 518 -4.84 -5.45 -8.01
CA PHE A 518 -5.32 -4.07 -8.10
C PHE A 518 -4.19 -3.11 -8.45
N GLN A 519 -3.37 -3.39 -9.48
CA GLN A 519 -2.16 -2.61 -9.80
C GLN A 519 -2.35 -1.08 -9.82
N ALA A 520 -3.44 -0.60 -10.44
CA ALA A 520 -3.76 0.83 -10.52
C ALA A 520 -4.25 1.45 -9.20
N TYR A 521 -4.71 0.62 -8.25
CA TYR A 521 -5.30 1.03 -6.98
C TYR A 521 -4.68 0.29 -5.79
N ALA A 522 -3.42 -0.15 -5.92
CA ALA A 522 -2.78 -1.06 -4.98
C ALA A 522 -2.69 -0.46 -3.57
N ALA A 523 -2.34 0.83 -3.47
CA ALA A 523 -2.31 1.56 -2.21
C ALA A 523 -3.67 1.56 -1.50
N SER A 524 -4.77 1.78 -2.23
CA SER A 524 -6.12 1.77 -1.67
C SER A 524 -6.55 0.36 -1.21
N ALA A 525 -6.17 -0.69 -1.94
CA ALA A 525 -6.46 -2.07 -1.56
C ALA A 525 -5.69 -2.50 -0.29
N VAL A 526 -4.42 -2.10 -0.18
CA VAL A 526 -3.61 -2.35 1.02
C VAL A 526 -4.13 -1.55 2.22
N ALA A 527 -4.58 -0.32 2.01
CA ALA A 527 -5.22 0.48 3.05
C ALA A 527 -6.52 -0.17 3.56
N ALA A 528 -7.38 -0.67 2.66
CA ALA A 528 -8.61 -1.39 3.02
C ALA A 528 -8.31 -2.64 3.88
N ASN A 529 -7.33 -3.44 3.45
CA ASN A 529 -6.88 -4.60 4.21
C ASN A 529 -6.32 -4.20 5.57
N THR A 530 -5.54 -3.12 5.64
CA THR A 530 -4.96 -2.65 6.90
C THR A 530 -6.02 -2.15 7.88
N PHE A 531 -7.03 -1.43 7.40
CA PHE A 531 -8.15 -0.97 8.21
C PHE A 531 -8.93 -2.14 8.81
N LEU A 532 -9.38 -3.09 7.96
CA LEU A 532 -10.11 -4.27 8.44
C LEU A 532 -9.27 -5.09 9.41
N ARG A 533 -7.99 -5.25 9.12
CA ARG A 533 -7.02 -5.95 9.97
C ARG A 533 -6.94 -5.36 11.37
N SER A 534 -6.85 -4.04 11.46
CA SER A 534 -6.80 -3.35 12.74
C SER A 534 -8.10 -3.46 13.53
N CYS A 535 -9.26 -3.53 12.86
CA CYS A 535 -10.53 -3.79 13.54
C CYS A 535 -10.55 -5.17 14.21
N PHE A 536 -10.11 -6.21 13.50
CA PHE A 536 -9.99 -7.56 14.07
C PHE A 536 -8.94 -7.63 15.18
N ALA A 537 -7.77 -7.01 14.96
CA ALA A 537 -6.70 -6.93 15.95
C ALA A 537 -7.12 -6.24 17.24
N GLY A 538 -7.90 -5.15 17.14
CA GLY A 538 -8.41 -4.43 18.30
C GLY A 538 -9.53 -5.17 19.01
N ALA A 539 -10.46 -5.79 18.27
CA ALA A 539 -11.62 -6.45 18.87
C ALA A 539 -11.28 -7.77 19.58
N PHE A 540 -10.39 -8.58 19.01
CA PHE A 540 -10.17 -9.96 19.47
C PHE A 540 -9.59 -10.07 20.88
N PRO A 541 -8.61 -9.23 21.31
CA PRO A 541 -8.11 -9.21 22.67
C PRO A 541 -9.20 -9.04 23.75
N LEU A 542 -10.26 -8.29 23.47
CA LEU A 542 -11.38 -8.09 24.41
C LEU A 542 -12.22 -9.35 24.61
N VAL A 543 -12.25 -10.23 23.62
CA VAL A 543 -13.07 -11.45 23.64
C VAL A 543 -12.35 -12.61 24.34
N VAL A 544 -11.02 -12.58 24.43
CA VAL A 544 -10.21 -13.73 24.90
C VAL A 544 -10.51 -14.12 26.33
N GLY A 545 -10.48 -13.16 27.26
CA GLY A 545 -10.73 -13.44 28.68
C GLY A 545 -12.08 -14.12 28.91
N PRO A 546 -13.21 -13.49 28.52
CA PRO A 546 -14.53 -14.08 28.71
C PRO A 546 -14.71 -15.40 27.96
N LEU A 547 -14.10 -15.54 26.77
CA LEU A 547 -14.17 -16.77 25.99
C LEU A 547 -13.47 -17.93 26.72
N TYR A 548 -12.26 -17.71 27.22
CA TYR A 548 -11.44 -18.77 27.81
C TYR A 548 -11.85 -19.09 29.24
N HIS A 549 -12.23 -18.09 30.04
CA HIS A 549 -12.69 -18.32 31.41
C HIS A 549 -14.08 -18.96 31.47
N ASN A 550 -14.99 -18.66 30.53
CA ASN A 550 -16.36 -19.21 30.57
C ASN A 550 -16.52 -20.53 29.78
N LEU A 551 -15.87 -20.67 28.62
CA LEU A 551 -16.01 -21.87 27.77
C LEU A 551 -14.79 -22.81 27.84
N GLY A 552 -13.68 -22.36 28.41
CA GLY A 552 -12.42 -23.08 28.39
C GLY A 552 -11.63 -22.86 27.11
N VAL A 553 -10.31 -23.05 27.20
CA VAL A 553 -9.36 -22.82 26.11
C VAL A 553 -9.63 -23.73 24.90
N GLY A 554 -9.99 -25.00 25.13
CA GLY A 554 -10.24 -25.97 24.05
C GLY A 554 -11.42 -25.57 23.16
N VAL A 555 -12.57 -25.27 23.77
CA VAL A 555 -13.75 -24.83 23.03
C VAL A 555 -13.52 -23.45 22.41
N GLY A 556 -12.94 -22.51 23.15
CA GLY A 556 -12.61 -21.17 22.66
C GLY A 556 -11.73 -21.19 21.41
N SER A 557 -10.64 -21.97 21.45
CA SER A 557 -9.72 -22.13 20.31
C SER A 557 -10.33 -22.95 19.16
N SER A 558 -11.30 -23.82 19.45
CA SER A 558 -12.02 -24.58 18.41
C SER A 558 -12.99 -23.69 17.63
N ILE A 559 -13.60 -22.70 18.28
CA ILE A 559 -14.46 -21.71 17.59
C ILE A 559 -13.60 -20.92 16.59
N THR A 560 -12.47 -20.36 17.04
CA THR A 560 -11.58 -19.61 16.15
C THR A 560 -10.91 -20.49 15.09
N GLY A 561 -10.52 -21.71 15.45
CA GLY A 561 -9.98 -22.73 14.54
C GLY A 561 -11.00 -23.16 13.48
N GLY A 562 -12.28 -23.27 13.83
CA GLY A 562 -13.38 -23.56 12.92
C GLY A 562 -13.63 -22.44 11.91
N PHE A 563 -13.63 -21.18 12.36
CA PHE A 563 -13.67 -20.03 11.44
C PHE A 563 -12.44 -19.99 10.52
N ALA A 564 -11.24 -20.30 11.04
CA ALA A 564 -10.05 -20.45 10.21
C ALA A 564 -10.22 -21.56 9.16
N ALA A 565 -10.81 -22.70 9.54
CA ALA A 565 -11.08 -23.83 8.65
C ALA A 565 -12.05 -23.45 7.52
N LEU A 566 -13.08 -22.66 7.81
CA LEU A 566 -14.02 -22.14 6.79
C LEU A 566 -13.33 -21.24 5.75
N LEU A 567 -12.21 -20.61 6.10
CA LEU A 567 -11.44 -19.76 5.22
C LEU A 567 -10.35 -20.53 4.45
N VAL A 568 -10.07 -21.80 4.79
CA VAL A 568 -9.10 -22.66 4.09
C VAL A 568 -9.40 -22.78 2.58
N PRO A 569 -10.65 -22.94 2.11
CA PRO A 569 -10.93 -23.05 0.68
C PRO A 569 -10.63 -21.77 -0.13
N VAL A 570 -10.58 -20.60 0.51
CA VAL A 570 -10.41 -19.29 -0.16
C VAL A 570 -9.19 -19.25 -1.09
N PRO A 571 -7.95 -19.56 -0.64
CA PRO A 571 -6.79 -19.59 -1.52
C PRO A 571 -6.89 -20.64 -2.64
N PHE A 572 -7.53 -21.78 -2.42
CA PHE A 572 -7.73 -22.82 -3.45
C PHE A 572 -8.68 -22.33 -4.54
N VAL A 573 -9.79 -21.70 -4.15
CA VAL A 573 -10.76 -21.12 -5.07
C VAL A 573 -10.12 -20.01 -5.91
N PHE A 574 -9.35 -19.11 -5.30
CA PHE A 574 -8.65 -18.06 -6.06
C PHE A 574 -7.51 -18.61 -6.92
N TYR A 575 -6.86 -19.71 -6.54
CA TYR A 575 -5.86 -20.35 -7.39
C TYR A 575 -6.48 -20.95 -8.65
N ALA A 576 -7.63 -21.63 -8.53
CA ALA A 576 -8.30 -22.28 -9.66
C ALA A 576 -9.12 -21.30 -10.52
N PHE A 577 -9.85 -20.38 -9.91
CA PHE A 577 -10.81 -19.50 -10.60
C PHE A 577 -10.39 -18.03 -10.65
N GLY A 578 -9.22 -17.67 -10.11
CA GLY A 578 -8.75 -16.28 -9.99
C GLY A 578 -8.86 -15.47 -11.28
N ARG A 579 -8.42 -16.03 -12.41
CA ARG A 579 -8.50 -15.36 -13.73
C ARG A 579 -9.94 -15.02 -14.12
N ARG A 580 -10.90 -15.94 -13.91
CA ARG A 580 -12.32 -15.74 -14.23
C ARG A 580 -12.98 -14.71 -13.31
N ILE A 581 -12.65 -14.76 -12.02
CA ILE A 581 -13.20 -13.83 -11.02
C ILE A 581 -12.63 -12.42 -11.25
N ARG A 582 -11.34 -12.29 -11.58
CA ARG A 582 -10.71 -11.00 -11.91
C ARG A 582 -11.26 -10.37 -13.18
N ALA A 583 -11.62 -11.18 -14.17
CA ALA A 583 -12.20 -10.71 -15.43
C ALA A 583 -13.60 -10.09 -15.26
N SER A 584 -14.33 -10.49 -14.21
CA SER A 584 -15.68 -10.02 -13.94
C SER A 584 -15.74 -8.67 -13.22
N SER A 585 -14.67 -8.23 -12.54
CA SER A 585 -14.69 -6.99 -11.75
C SER A 585 -14.08 -5.82 -12.50
N LYS A 586 -14.80 -4.68 -12.55
CA LYS A 586 -14.37 -3.42 -13.18
C LYS A 586 -13.02 -2.92 -12.65
N TRP A 587 -12.69 -3.24 -11.39
CA TRP A 587 -11.47 -2.80 -10.72
C TRP A 587 -10.24 -3.67 -10.99
N SER A 588 -10.44 -4.96 -11.29
CA SER A 588 -9.36 -5.93 -11.52
C SER A 588 -9.22 -6.37 -12.98
N LYS A 589 -10.14 -5.97 -13.87
CA LYS A 589 -10.14 -6.40 -15.29
C LYS A 589 -8.81 -6.10 -16.01
N LYS A 590 -8.14 -5.01 -15.65
CA LYS A 590 -6.83 -4.61 -16.21
C LYS A 590 -5.67 -5.55 -15.84
N SER A 591 -5.81 -6.40 -14.81
CA SER A 591 -4.76 -7.36 -14.42
C SER A 591 -4.95 -8.75 -15.04
N VAL A 592 -5.98 -8.94 -15.87
CA VAL A 592 -6.21 -10.19 -16.59
C VAL A 592 -5.41 -10.17 -17.88
N PHE A 593 -4.43 -11.08 -17.96
CA PHE A 593 -3.65 -11.37 -19.16
C PHE A 593 -3.94 -12.79 -19.62
#